data_AF-A0A6P0WRD5-F1
#
_entry.id   AF-A0A6P0WRD5-F1
#
_cell.length_a   1.000
_cell.length_b   1.000
_cell.length_c   1.000
_cell.angle_alpha   90.00
_cell.angle_beta   90.00
_cell.angle_gamma   90.00
#
_symmetry.space_group_name_H-M   'P 1'
#
loop_
_entity.id
_entity.type
_entity.pdbx_description
1 polymer ?
#
loop_
_entity_poly.entity_id
_entity_poly.type
_entity_poly.pdbx_seq_one_letter_code
_entity_poly.pdbx_strand_id
1 'polypeptide(L)'
;MYACKVWLATTVNQHQYLSVKVPYKPAAVRAFYFALATVPALYFALSLAFNVDRQRTGVFLLARALDSTLDYNPILELDLILTRTLIFAQSCDGDSSAYTCALYAFYACEHALTLTFEPKLKQALEKLYHQLPAPDVAEESLKLWWQANGLNWAEKLRKVMVERRSIGYNCQFNEQQKKKLNQYYSANQLLVDCLNSDCSVSSEVRQKIEDKLFSFKL
;
A
#
# COMPACT_ATOMS: atom_id res chain seq x y z
N MET A 1 5.76 -3.90 -17.42
CA MET A 1 5.99 -5.22 -16.76
C MET A 1 7.40 -5.35 -16.17
N TYR A 2 8.47 -5.06 -16.93
CA TYR A 2 9.86 -5.13 -16.42
C TYR A 2 10.10 -4.19 -15.23
N ALA A 3 9.65 -2.94 -15.31
CA ALA A 3 9.76 -1.98 -14.21
C ALA A 3 9.14 -2.45 -12.88
N CYS A 4 7.99 -3.13 -12.92
CA CYS A 4 7.35 -3.67 -11.72
C CYS A 4 8.05 -4.90 -11.14
N LYS A 5 8.61 -5.77 -12.00
CA LYS A 5 9.40 -6.92 -11.54
C LYS A 5 10.71 -6.49 -10.93
N VAL A 6 11.40 -5.56 -11.60
CA VAL A 6 12.62 -4.94 -11.10
C VAL A 6 12.30 -4.22 -9.80
N TRP A 7 11.24 -3.40 -9.76
CA TRP A 7 10.84 -2.71 -8.54
C TRP A 7 10.48 -3.67 -7.40
N LEU A 8 9.66 -4.69 -7.62
CA LEU A 8 9.38 -5.70 -6.59
C LEU A 8 10.66 -6.37 -6.08
N ALA A 9 11.58 -6.73 -6.98
CA ALA A 9 12.85 -7.34 -6.61
C ALA A 9 13.79 -6.36 -5.91
N THR A 10 13.88 -5.11 -6.36
CA THR A 10 14.74 -4.10 -5.74
C THR A 10 14.15 -3.64 -4.45
N THR A 11 12.90 -3.21 -4.39
CA THR A 11 12.27 -2.61 -3.20
C THR A 11 12.14 -3.61 -2.06
N VAL A 12 11.67 -4.82 -2.34
CA VAL A 12 11.55 -5.85 -1.30
C VAL A 12 12.93 -6.30 -0.79
N ASN A 13 13.98 -6.29 -1.61
CA ASN A 13 15.34 -6.58 -1.12
C ASN A 13 16.07 -5.35 -0.55
N GLN A 14 15.80 -4.15 -1.07
CA GLN A 14 16.49 -2.90 -0.75
C GLN A 14 15.98 -2.33 0.55
N HIS A 15 14.74 -2.55 0.98
CA HIS A 15 14.30 -2.11 2.32
C HIS A 15 15.09 -2.72 3.49
N GLN A 16 16.12 -3.52 3.21
CA GLN A 16 17.28 -3.69 4.07
C GLN A 16 18.01 -2.35 4.40
N TYR A 17 17.84 -1.24 3.67
CA TYR A 17 18.32 0.10 4.01
C TYR A 17 17.46 0.79 5.07
N LEU A 18 16.20 0.36 5.25
CA LEU A 18 15.45 0.64 6.46
C LEU A 18 16.01 -0.17 7.64
N SER A 19 17.06 -1.01 7.48
CA SER A 19 17.77 -1.57 8.66
C SER A 19 18.65 -0.55 9.40
N VAL A 20 18.54 0.75 9.08
CA VAL A 20 18.99 1.82 10.00
C VAL A 20 18.06 1.83 11.21
N LYS A 21 18.35 1.00 12.23
CA LYS A 21 17.75 0.99 13.59
C LYS A 21 16.26 1.37 13.71
N VAL A 22 15.41 1.16 12.72
CA VAL A 22 13.97 1.21 12.97
C VAL A 22 13.64 -0.04 13.76
N PRO A 23 12.73 0.06 14.75
CA PRO A 23 12.46 -1.02 15.69
C PRO A 23 11.72 -2.22 15.07
N TYR A 24 11.67 -2.33 13.74
CA TYR A 24 10.86 -3.33 13.04
C TYR A 24 11.68 -4.48 12.47
N LYS A 25 11.10 -5.67 12.47
CA LYS A 25 11.65 -6.82 11.77
C LYS A 25 11.70 -6.58 10.25
N PRO A 26 12.83 -6.83 9.57
CA PRO A 26 12.93 -6.69 8.12
C PRO A 26 11.89 -7.51 7.35
N ALA A 27 11.55 -8.71 7.85
CA ALA A 27 10.52 -9.55 7.25
C ALA A 27 9.14 -8.88 7.21
N ALA A 28 8.77 -8.16 8.27
CA ALA A 28 7.51 -7.43 8.36
C ALA A 28 7.44 -6.29 7.33
N VAL A 29 8.54 -5.53 7.19
CA VAL A 29 8.65 -4.45 6.19
C VAL A 29 8.55 -5.01 4.76
N ARG A 30 9.23 -6.14 4.48
CA ARG A 30 9.12 -6.82 3.18
C ARG A 30 7.72 -7.31 2.89
N ALA A 31 7.04 -7.91 3.88
CA ALA A 31 5.66 -8.33 3.77
C ALA A 31 4.73 -7.14 3.47
N PHE A 32 4.94 -6.00 4.16
CA PHE A 32 4.19 -4.77 3.94
C PHE A 32 4.31 -4.25 2.51
N TYR A 33 5.53 -4.08 1.99
CA TYR A 33 5.71 -3.56 0.63
C TYR A 33 5.35 -4.57 -0.46
N PHE A 34 5.52 -5.88 -0.20
CA PHE A 34 5.00 -6.92 -1.08
C PHE A 34 3.47 -6.83 -1.18
N ALA A 35 2.79 -6.70 -0.04
CA ALA A 35 1.35 -6.48 0.02
C ALA A 35 0.97 -5.20 -0.76
N LEU A 36 1.57 -4.06 -0.44
CA LEU A 36 1.30 -2.77 -1.11
C LEU A 36 1.43 -2.84 -2.64
N ALA A 37 2.47 -3.52 -3.13
CA ALA A 37 2.75 -3.74 -4.55
C ALA A 37 1.72 -4.59 -5.28
N THR A 38 1.18 -5.57 -4.56
CA THR A 38 0.34 -6.62 -5.14
C THR A 38 -1.13 -6.42 -4.83
N VAL A 39 -1.48 -5.50 -3.91
CA VAL A 39 -2.84 -5.11 -3.56
C VAL A 39 -3.73 -4.93 -4.78
N PRO A 40 -3.39 -4.16 -5.85
CA PRO A 40 -4.26 -4.04 -7.02
C PRO A 40 -4.56 -5.37 -7.73
N ALA A 41 -3.64 -6.33 -7.64
CA ALA A 41 -3.77 -7.67 -8.21
C ALA A 41 -4.39 -8.70 -7.25
N LEU A 42 -4.28 -8.49 -5.93
CA LEU A 42 -4.78 -9.38 -4.88
C LEU A 42 -6.19 -8.98 -4.37
N TYR A 43 -6.56 -7.71 -4.46
CA TYR A 43 -7.82 -7.18 -3.92
C TYR A 43 -9.06 -7.67 -4.66
N PHE A 44 -8.93 -8.11 -5.92
CA PHE A 44 -10.05 -8.65 -6.68
C PHE A 44 -10.68 -9.90 -6.03
N ALA A 45 -10.01 -10.52 -5.06
CA ALA A 45 -10.53 -11.65 -4.28
C ALA A 45 -11.14 -11.27 -2.90
N LEU A 46 -10.91 -10.07 -2.37
CA LEU A 46 -11.28 -9.71 -0.98
C LEU A 46 -12.31 -8.58 -0.83
N SER A 47 -12.67 -7.85 -1.89
CA SER A 47 -13.41 -6.59 -1.78
C SER A 47 -14.94 -6.66 -1.89
N LEU A 48 -15.59 -7.70 -1.32
CA LEU A 48 -17.06 -7.75 -1.21
C LEU A 48 -17.63 -7.23 0.13
N ALA A 49 -16.82 -6.58 0.98
CA ALA A 49 -17.33 -5.99 2.22
C ALA A 49 -16.79 -4.56 2.43
N PHE A 50 -17.61 -3.58 2.09
CA PHE A 50 -17.49 -2.17 2.48
C PHE A 50 -17.67 -2.02 4.01
N ASN A 51 -16.68 -2.42 4.80
CA ASN A 51 -16.63 -2.03 6.21
C ASN A 51 -15.26 -1.42 6.51
N VAL A 52 -15.29 -0.10 6.70
CA VAL A 52 -14.14 0.79 6.91
C VAL A 52 -13.28 0.35 8.12
N ASP A 53 -13.86 -0.36 9.08
CA ASP A 53 -13.14 -0.89 10.24
C ASP A 53 -12.34 -2.19 9.95
N ARG A 54 -12.79 -2.98 8.95
CA ARG A 54 -12.09 -4.19 8.49
C ARG A 54 -11.03 -3.90 7.42
N GLN A 55 -10.96 -2.66 6.91
CA GLN A 55 -9.91 -2.26 5.97
C GLN A 55 -8.53 -2.18 6.63
N ARG A 56 -8.43 -2.21 7.98
CA ARG A 56 -7.18 -2.46 8.71
C ARG A 56 -6.67 -3.91 8.65
N THR A 57 -7.47 -4.92 8.25
CA THR A 57 -7.30 -6.28 8.80
C THR A 57 -7.25 -7.45 7.80
N GLY A 58 -6.64 -7.32 6.62
CA GLY A 58 -6.38 -8.50 5.75
C GLY A 58 -4.98 -8.55 5.17
N VAL A 59 -4.68 -7.63 4.27
CA VAL A 59 -3.48 -7.67 3.42
C VAL A 59 -2.19 -7.34 4.19
N PHE A 60 -2.30 -6.65 5.32
CA PHE A 60 -1.17 -6.33 6.20
C PHE A 60 -1.14 -7.17 7.49
N LEU A 61 -2.08 -8.12 7.66
CA LEU A 61 -2.08 -9.02 8.83
C LEU A 61 -0.77 -9.78 8.95
N LEU A 62 -0.20 -10.18 7.82
CA LEU A 62 1.04 -10.94 7.80
C LEU A 62 2.26 -10.10 8.21
N ALA A 63 2.29 -8.84 7.79
CA ALA A 63 3.31 -7.89 8.24
C ALA A 63 3.21 -7.65 9.75
N ARG A 64 1.98 -7.49 10.28
CA ARG A 64 1.70 -7.35 11.71
C ARG A 64 1.99 -8.61 12.53
N ALA A 65 1.76 -9.79 11.96
CA ALA A 65 2.05 -11.07 12.59
C ALA A 65 3.56 -11.31 12.73
N LEU A 66 4.36 -10.71 11.84
CA LEU A 66 5.81 -10.70 11.93
C LEU A 66 6.32 -9.64 12.93
N ASP A 67 5.66 -8.48 12.99
CA ASP A 67 5.99 -7.42 13.92
C ASP A 67 4.75 -6.57 14.28
N SER A 68 4.29 -6.67 15.52
CA SER A 68 3.11 -5.93 15.99
C SER A 68 3.38 -4.44 16.21
N THR A 69 4.64 -4.01 16.27
CA THR A 69 5.00 -2.61 16.47
C THR A 69 4.90 -1.77 15.19
N LEU A 70 4.71 -2.44 14.03
CA LEU A 70 4.60 -1.84 12.70
C LEU A 70 3.46 -0.82 12.57
N ASP A 71 2.40 -0.96 13.38
CA ASP A 71 1.18 -0.13 13.35
C ASP A 71 1.43 1.36 13.65
N TYR A 72 2.55 1.71 14.30
CA TYR A 72 2.83 3.07 14.77
C TYR A 72 3.84 3.83 13.91
N ASN A 73 4.07 3.41 12.66
CA ASN A 73 5.06 4.03 11.80
C ASN A 73 4.44 5.08 10.84
N PRO A 74 4.72 6.39 11.01
CA PRO A 74 4.18 7.43 10.13
C PRO A 74 4.58 7.29 8.66
N ILE A 75 5.75 6.69 8.36
CA ILE A 75 6.25 6.50 6.99
C ILE A 75 5.45 5.39 6.29
N LEU A 76 5.23 4.26 6.97
CA LEU A 76 4.42 3.16 6.44
C LEU A 76 2.95 3.54 6.37
N GLU A 77 2.45 4.30 7.34
CA GLU A 77 1.09 4.84 7.34
C GLU A 77 0.88 5.80 6.16
N LEU A 78 1.84 6.69 5.89
CA LEU A 78 1.83 7.55 4.71
C LEU A 78 1.75 6.73 3.41
N ASP A 79 2.62 5.73 3.24
CA ASP A 79 2.62 4.88 2.04
C ASP A 79 1.31 4.10 1.85
N LEU A 80 0.72 3.65 2.96
CA LEU A 80 -0.56 2.97 2.98
C LEU A 80 -1.69 3.91 2.55
N ILE A 81 -1.76 5.11 3.13
CA ILE A 81 -2.78 6.11 2.80
C ILE A 81 -2.67 6.46 1.32
N LEU A 82 -1.48 6.84 0.84
CA LEU A 82 -1.27 7.21 -0.57
C LEU A 82 -1.69 6.08 -1.52
N THR A 83 -1.35 4.83 -1.20
CA THR A 83 -1.72 3.67 -2.03
C THR A 83 -3.23 3.43 -2.04
N ARG A 84 -3.89 3.51 -0.88
CA ARG A 84 -5.35 3.38 -0.81
C ARG A 84 -6.06 4.50 -1.56
N THR A 85 -5.61 5.75 -1.40
CA THR A 85 -6.13 6.90 -2.14
C THR A 85 -6.03 6.68 -3.64
N LEU A 86 -4.88 6.20 -4.12
CA LEU A 86 -4.70 5.91 -5.54
C LEU A 86 -5.65 4.81 -6.04
N ILE A 87 -5.75 3.70 -5.32
CA ILE A 87 -6.62 2.57 -5.69
C ILE A 87 -8.09 2.99 -5.69
N PHE A 88 -8.50 3.68 -4.63
CA PHE A 88 -9.87 4.15 -4.48
C PHE A 88 -10.20 5.08 -5.65
N ALA A 89 -9.36 6.09 -5.89
CA ALA A 89 -9.58 7.06 -6.96
C ALA A 89 -9.68 6.43 -8.37
N GLN A 90 -9.01 5.30 -8.59
CA GLN A 90 -9.03 4.58 -9.87
C GLN A 90 -10.22 3.64 -10.03
N SER A 91 -10.85 3.27 -8.93
CA SER A 91 -12.02 2.39 -8.90
C SER A 91 -13.34 3.18 -8.92
N CYS A 92 -13.28 4.51 -8.98
CA CYS A 92 -14.44 5.39 -9.08
C CYS A 92 -14.86 5.53 -10.54
N ASP A 93 -15.66 4.61 -11.05
CA ASP A 93 -16.10 4.55 -12.45
C ASP A 93 -17.57 4.96 -12.65
N GLY A 94 -18.23 5.56 -11.64
CA GLY A 94 -19.64 5.92 -11.74
C GLY A 94 -20.10 7.09 -10.86
N ASP A 95 -21.32 7.55 -11.13
CA ASP A 95 -21.96 8.68 -10.45
C ASP A 95 -22.18 8.41 -8.95
N SER A 96 -22.60 7.18 -8.61
CA SER A 96 -22.89 6.77 -7.22
C SER A 96 -21.67 6.76 -6.29
N SER A 97 -20.44 6.69 -6.82
CA SER A 97 -19.21 6.66 -6.02
C SER A 97 -18.42 7.98 -6.04
N ALA A 98 -18.73 8.89 -6.97
CA ALA A 98 -17.96 10.12 -7.20
C ALA A 98 -17.84 11.00 -5.94
N TYR A 99 -18.94 11.21 -5.21
CA TYR A 99 -18.95 11.97 -3.96
C TYR A 99 -18.02 11.36 -2.90
N THR A 100 -18.16 10.04 -2.66
CA THR A 100 -17.35 9.30 -1.69
C THR A 100 -15.87 9.39 -2.04
N CYS A 101 -15.53 9.35 -3.32
CA CYS A 101 -14.17 9.48 -3.82
C CYS A 101 -13.57 10.87 -3.61
N ALA A 102 -14.34 11.92 -3.89
CA ALA A 102 -13.92 13.29 -3.61
C ALA A 102 -13.61 13.50 -2.12
N LEU A 103 -14.53 13.08 -1.24
CA LEU A 103 -14.32 13.18 0.21
C LEU A 103 -13.13 12.34 0.69
N TYR A 104 -13.04 11.09 0.25
CA TYR A 104 -11.95 10.21 0.66
C TYR A 104 -10.60 10.78 0.23
N ALA A 105 -10.48 11.25 -1.01
CA ALA A 105 -9.26 11.88 -1.51
C ALA A 105 -8.89 13.13 -0.70
N PHE A 106 -9.86 13.97 -0.35
CA PHE A 106 -9.65 15.18 0.45
C PHE A 106 -9.07 14.84 1.83
N TYR A 107 -9.76 14.04 2.62
CA TYR A 107 -9.32 13.69 3.98
C TYR A 107 -8.05 12.85 3.98
N ALA A 108 -7.88 11.95 3.02
CA ALA A 108 -6.66 11.15 2.92
C ALA A 108 -5.45 12.00 2.55
N CYS A 109 -5.59 12.98 1.64
CA CYS A 109 -4.51 13.91 1.32
C CYS A 109 -4.19 14.84 2.48
N GLU A 110 -5.21 15.35 3.19
CA GLU A 110 -5.01 16.14 4.41
C GLU A 110 -4.21 15.35 5.46
N HIS A 111 -4.58 14.09 5.70
CA HIS A 111 -3.85 13.23 6.63
C HIS A 111 -2.42 12.93 6.13
N ALA A 112 -2.24 12.64 4.83
CA ALA A 112 -0.91 12.43 4.25
C ALA A 112 0.02 13.65 4.45
N LEU A 113 -0.54 14.87 4.44
CA LEU A 113 0.22 16.10 4.69
C LEU A 113 0.69 16.24 6.14
N THR A 114 0.00 15.63 7.11
CA THR A 114 0.46 15.63 8.53
C THR A 114 1.55 14.59 8.78
N LEU A 115 1.59 13.52 7.99
CA LEU A 115 2.55 12.42 8.12
C LEU A 115 3.87 12.64 7.34
N THR A 116 3.89 13.58 6.41
CA THR A 116 5.06 13.81 5.53
C THR A 116 5.99 14.90 6.06
N PHE A 117 7.26 14.54 6.26
CA PHE A 117 8.32 15.46 6.68
C PHE A 117 9.29 15.83 5.54
N GLU A 118 9.21 15.14 4.38
CA GLU A 118 10.06 15.43 3.23
C GLU A 118 9.54 16.66 2.48
N PRO A 119 10.29 17.79 2.41
CA PRO A 119 9.77 19.05 1.87
C PRO A 119 9.26 18.95 0.43
N LYS A 120 9.98 18.20 -0.42
CA LYS A 120 9.62 18.04 -1.83
C LYS A 120 8.38 17.17 -2.05
N LEU A 121 8.17 16.16 -1.21
CA LEU A 121 6.96 15.36 -1.21
C LEU A 121 5.79 16.16 -0.66
N LYS A 122 5.99 16.86 0.47
CA LYS A 122 4.98 17.73 1.08
C LYS A 122 4.46 18.76 0.07
N GLN A 123 5.36 19.48 -0.58
CA GLN A 123 4.98 20.47 -1.61
C GLN A 123 4.20 19.85 -2.79
N ALA A 124 4.56 18.64 -3.21
CA ALA A 124 3.86 17.96 -4.29
C ALA A 124 2.44 17.53 -3.87
N LEU A 125 2.28 17.05 -2.64
CA LEU A 125 0.98 16.69 -2.06
C LEU A 125 0.11 17.93 -1.80
N GLU A 126 0.69 19.06 -1.35
CA GLU A 126 -0.04 20.33 -1.16
C GLU A 126 -0.65 20.81 -2.49
N LYS A 127 0.12 20.74 -3.58
CA LYS A 127 -0.39 21.07 -4.93
C LYS A 127 -1.54 20.18 -5.38
N LEU A 128 -1.56 18.91 -4.97
CA LEU A 128 -2.65 17.97 -5.27
C LEU A 128 -3.86 18.24 -4.37
N TYR A 129 -3.63 18.53 -3.09
CA TYR A 129 -4.65 18.87 -2.13
C TYR A 129 -5.42 20.13 -2.54
N HIS A 130 -4.72 21.19 -2.96
CA HIS A 130 -5.35 22.43 -3.43
C HIS A 130 -6.16 22.30 -4.73
N GLN A 131 -6.06 21.18 -5.45
CA GLN A 131 -6.94 20.92 -6.60
C GLN A 131 -8.30 20.36 -6.15
N LEU A 132 -8.37 19.73 -4.98
CA LEU A 132 -9.57 19.08 -4.49
C LEU A 132 -10.58 20.13 -4.00
N PRO A 133 -11.88 19.95 -4.32
CA PRO A 133 -12.92 20.78 -3.74
C PRO A 133 -13.06 20.51 -2.24
N ALA A 134 -13.33 21.56 -1.47
CA ALA A 134 -13.51 21.45 -0.03
C ALA A 134 -14.84 20.70 0.30
N PRO A 135 -14.91 19.92 1.40
CA PRO A 135 -16.09 19.11 1.75
C PRO A 135 -17.36 19.92 2.08
N ASP A 136 -17.24 21.22 2.31
CA ASP A 136 -18.33 22.13 2.67
C ASP A 136 -19.12 22.64 1.46
N VAL A 137 -18.66 22.36 0.23
CA VAL A 137 -19.42 22.64 -1.00
C VAL A 137 -20.56 21.63 -1.20
N ALA A 138 -21.51 21.96 -2.08
CA ALA A 138 -22.61 21.05 -2.38
C ALA A 138 -22.13 19.69 -2.90
N GLU A 139 -22.79 18.61 -2.47
CA GLU A 139 -22.50 17.23 -2.91
C GLU A 139 -22.40 17.12 -4.44
N GLU A 140 -23.32 17.77 -5.16
CA GLU A 140 -23.32 17.78 -6.62
C GLU A 140 -22.05 18.41 -7.21
N SER A 141 -21.53 19.46 -6.56
CA SER A 141 -20.27 20.09 -7.00
C SER A 141 -19.08 19.15 -6.79
N LEU A 142 -19.05 18.39 -5.69
CA LEU A 142 -18.05 17.35 -5.45
C LEU A 142 -18.10 16.25 -6.51
N LYS A 143 -19.31 15.77 -6.83
CA LYS A 143 -19.52 14.75 -7.87
C LYS A 143 -19.04 15.21 -9.24
N LEU A 144 -19.52 16.37 -9.69
CA LEU A 144 -19.16 16.92 -11.00
C LEU A 144 -17.65 17.16 -11.11
N TRP A 145 -17.03 17.69 -10.06
CA TRP A 145 -15.58 17.87 -10.04
C TRP A 145 -14.85 16.53 -10.17
N TRP A 146 -15.26 15.51 -9.40
CA TRP A 146 -14.62 14.20 -9.41
C TRP A 146 -14.77 13.49 -10.74
N GLN A 147 -15.95 13.54 -11.35
CA GLN A 147 -16.20 12.98 -12.69
C GLN A 147 -15.31 13.63 -13.75
N ALA A 148 -15.12 14.96 -13.68
CA ALA A 148 -14.30 15.69 -14.63
C ALA A 148 -12.79 15.54 -14.40
N ASN A 149 -12.34 15.41 -13.15
CA ASN A 149 -10.93 15.57 -12.78
C ASN A 149 -10.30 14.37 -12.05
N GLY A 150 -11.10 13.48 -11.46
CA GLY A 150 -10.65 12.45 -10.52
C GLY A 150 -9.59 11.51 -11.08
N LEU A 151 -9.78 11.01 -12.31
CA LEU A 151 -8.80 10.14 -12.97
C LEU A 151 -7.48 10.86 -13.26
N ASN A 152 -7.54 12.09 -13.77
CA ASN A 152 -6.34 12.90 -14.02
C ASN A 152 -5.62 13.24 -12.70
N TRP A 153 -6.37 13.55 -11.65
CA TRP A 153 -5.85 13.78 -10.32
C TRP A 153 -5.13 12.52 -9.77
N ALA A 154 -5.74 11.34 -9.93
CA ALA A 154 -5.15 10.06 -9.53
C ALA A 154 -3.84 9.76 -10.27
N GLU A 155 -3.74 10.08 -11.56
CA GLU A 155 -2.48 9.93 -12.32
C GLU A 155 -1.38 10.88 -11.83
N LYS A 156 -1.73 12.13 -11.49
CA LYS A 156 -0.76 13.06 -10.89
C LYS A 156 -0.30 12.56 -9.52
N LEU A 157 -1.20 12.03 -8.69
CA LEU A 157 -0.86 11.40 -7.42
C LEU A 157 0.09 10.21 -7.63
N ARG A 158 -0.21 9.32 -8.57
CA ARG A 158 0.66 8.19 -8.93
C ARG A 158 2.06 8.66 -9.30
N LYS A 159 2.18 9.72 -10.11
CA LYS A 159 3.48 10.26 -10.52
C LYS A 159 4.30 10.70 -9.31
N VAL A 160 3.68 11.43 -8.37
CA VAL A 160 4.32 11.84 -7.11
C VAL A 160 4.77 10.63 -6.30
N MET A 161 3.90 9.62 -6.15
CA MET A 161 4.19 8.37 -5.44
C MET A 161 5.39 7.61 -6.04
N VAL A 162 5.43 7.48 -7.37
CA VAL A 162 6.52 6.79 -8.06
C VAL A 162 7.83 7.56 -7.90
N GLU A 163 7.82 8.88 -8.13
CA GLU A 163 9.03 9.71 -8.10
C GLU A 163 9.62 9.92 -6.71
N ARG A 164 8.77 10.03 -5.67
CA ARG A 164 9.19 10.40 -4.31
C ARG A 164 9.28 9.23 -3.36
N ARG A 165 8.40 8.25 -3.54
CA ARG A 165 8.23 7.14 -2.59
C ARG A 165 8.56 5.79 -3.22
N SER A 166 8.76 5.75 -4.54
CA SER A 166 8.89 4.50 -5.29
C SER A 166 7.75 3.53 -4.96
N ILE A 167 6.50 3.99 -4.97
CA ILE A 167 5.29 3.15 -4.81
C ILE A 167 4.24 3.57 -5.85
N GLY A 168 3.14 2.82 -5.95
CA GLY A 168 2.03 3.17 -6.87
C GLY A 168 2.25 2.76 -8.33
N TYR A 169 3.27 1.94 -8.61
CA TYR A 169 3.51 1.43 -9.95
C TYR A 169 2.30 0.67 -10.49
N ASN A 170 1.90 0.99 -11.73
CA ASN A 170 0.82 0.29 -12.41
C ASN A 170 1.30 -1.08 -12.92
N CYS A 171 1.28 -2.07 -12.02
CA CYS A 171 1.72 -3.42 -12.32
C CYS A 171 0.63 -4.20 -13.04
N GLN A 172 0.68 -4.13 -14.37
CA GLN A 172 -0.16 -4.90 -15.30
C GLN A 172 0.24 -6.39 -15.30
N PHE A 173 0.01 -7.08 -14.17
CA PHE A 173 0.24 -8.51 -14.05
C PHE A 173 -0.81 -9.29 -14.82
N ASN A 174 -0.39 -10.28 -15.61
CA ASN A 174 -1.32 -11.23 -16.22
C ASN A 174 -1.81 -12.26 -15.18
N GLU A 175 -2.87 -13.01 -15.50
CA GLU A 175 -3.47 -13.98 -14.57
C GLU A 175 -2.48 -15.03 -14.05
N GLN A 176 -1.56 -15.49 -14.90
CA GLN A 176 -0.51 -16.43 -14.48
C GLN A 176 0.44 -15.81 -13.45
N GLN A 177 0.81 -14.54 -13.61
CA GLN A 177 1.64 -13.79 -12.66
C GLN A 177 0.89 -13.53 -11.36
N LYS A 178 -0.38 -13.13 -11.43
CA LYS A 178 -1.24 -12.97 -10.24
C LYS A 178 -1.32 -14.28 -9.45
N LYS A 179 -1.54 -15.42 -10.13
CA LYS A 179 -1.56 -16.74 -9.50
C LYS A 179 -0.22 -17.09 -8.81
N LYS A 180 0.91 -16.82 -9.46
CA LYS A 180 2.24 -17.04 -8.86
C LYS A 180 2.49 -16.15 -7.65
N LEU A 181 2.10 -14.87 -7.70
CA LEU A 181 2.21 -13.94 -6.58
C LEU A 181 1.33 -14.38 -5.40
N ASN A 182 0.11 -14.84 -5.68
CA ASN A 182 -0.78 -15.46 -4.69
C ASN A 182 -0.14 -16.68 -4.03
N GLN A 183 0.36 -17.63 -4.82
CA GLN A 183 1.02 -18.83 -4.30
C GLN A 183 2.24 -18.49 -3.43
N TYR A 184 3.04 -17.51 -3.86
CA TYR A 184 4.18 -17.03 -3.08
C TYR A 184 3.74 -16.41 -1.76
N TYR A 185 2.70 -15.55 -1.78
CA TYR A 185 2.14 -14.97 -0.56
C TYR A 185 1.63 -16.06 0.39
N SER A 186 0.82 -17.02 -0.10
CA SER A 186 0.29 -18.12 0.71
C SER A 186 1.39 -19.00 1.30
N ALA A 187 2.48 -19.26 0.56
CA ALA A 187 3.61 -20.02 1.07
C ALA A 187 4.33 -19.28 2.21
N ASN A 188 4.54 -17.97 2.08
CA ASN A 188 5.13 -17.16 3.16
C ASN A 188 4.18 -17.06 4.36
N GLN A 189 2.86 -16.95 4.12
CA GLN A 189 1.86 -16.95 5.18
C GLN A 189 1.91 -18.25 5.98
N LEU A 190 1.92 -19.40 5.30
CA LEU A 190 2.02 -20.70 5.97
C LEU A 190 3.28 -20.81 6.84
N LEU A 191 4.43 -20.32 6.35
CA LEU A 191 5.66 -20.30 7.14
C LEU A 191 5.53 -19.43 8.39
N VAL A 192 4.89 -18.27 8.29
CA VAL A 192 4.62 -17.41 9.47
C VAL A 192 3.65 -18.08 10.43
N ASP A 193 2.59 -18.71 9.93
CA ASP A 193 1.64 -19.45 10.76
C ASP A 193 2.33 -20.61 11.50
N CYS A 194 3.24 -21.33 10.83
CA CYS A 194 4.08 -22.35 11.47
C CYS A 194 5.03 -21.76 12.51
N LEU A 195 5.65 -20.61 12.24
CA LEU A 195 6.53 -19.94 13.20
C LEU A 195 5.74 -19.39 14.41
N ASN A 196 4.47 -19.07 14.25
CA ASN A 196 3.63 -18.53 15.32
C ASN A 196 2.80 -19.60 16.04
N SER A 197 2.89 -20.86 15.64
CA SER A 197 2.34 -22.01 16.38
C SER A 197 3.32 -22.51 17.44
N ASP A 198 3.00 -23.64 18.08
CA ASP A 198 3.87 -24.32 19.07
C ASP A 198 5.14 -24.95 18.45
N CYS A 199 5.56 -24.50 17.26
CA CYS A 199 6.73 -24.97 16.57
C CYS A 199 8.01 -24.62 17.35
N SER A 200 8.66 -25.67 17.88
CA SER A 200 9.91 -25.55 18.61
C SER A 200 11.10 -25.53 17.64
N VAL A 201 11.36 -24.38 17.04
CA VAL A 201 12.61 -24.10 16.29
C VAL A 201 13.56 -23.27 17.13
N SER A 202 14.86 -23.48 16.94
CA SER A 202 15.86 -22.63 17.59
C SER A 202 15.75 -21.18 17.09
N SER A 203 16.20 -20.23 17.91
CA SER A 203 16.21 -18.81 17.55
C SER A 203 16.99 -18.54 16.26
N GLU A 204 18.08 -19.27 16.01
CA GLU A 204 18.89 -19.17 14.80
C GLU A 204 18.14 -19.67 13.56
N VAL A 205 17.38 -20.75 13.69
CA VAL A 205 16.56 -21.28 12.60
C VAL A 205 15.40 -20.34 12.30
N ARG A 206 14.72 -19.82 13.32
CA ARG A 206 13.67 -18.80 13.16
C ARG A 206 14.20 -17.59 12.42
N GLN A 207 15.34 -17.04 12.84
CA GLN A 207 15.95 -15.89 12.18
C GLN A 207 16.27 -16.18 10.71
N LYS A 208 16.84 -17.35 10.40
CA LYS A 208 17.12 -17.75 9.01
C LYS A 208 15.86 -17.84 8.15
N ILE A 209 14.74 -18.31 8.71
CA ILE A 209 13.46 -18.35 8.00
C ILE A 209 12.95 -16.92 7.78
N GLU A 210 12.89 -16.10 8.84
CA GLU A 210 12.45 -14.70 8.76
C GLU A 210 13.29 -13.89 7.75
N ASP A 211 14.61 -14.12 7.66
CA ASP A 211 15.50 -13.47 6.70
C ASP A 211 15.17 -13.82 5.23
N LYS A 212 14.51 -14.95 4.99
CA LYS A 212 14.09 -15.42 3.66
C LYS A 212 12.64 -15.09 3.33
N LEU A 213 11.82 -14.79 4.34
CA LEU A 213 10.43 -14.40 4.11
C LEU A 213 10.37 -13.16 3.22
N PHE A 214 9.55 -13.24 2.18
CA PHE A 214 9.39 -12.18 1.19
C PHE A 214 10.68 -11.75 0.47
N SER A 215 11.82 -12.46 0.57
CA SER A 215 13.09 -12.03 -0.05
C SER A 215 13.16 -12.41 -1.55
N PHE A 216 12.20 -11.95 -2.35
CA PHE A 216 12.05 -12.32 -3.76
C PHE A 216 13.35 -12.08 -4.54
N LYS A 217 13.98 -13.15 -5.06
CA LYS A 217 15.11 -13.06 -6.00
C LYS A 217 14.65 -13.63 -7.34
N LEU A 218 14.71 -12.83 -8.39
CA LEU A 218 14.55 -13.28 -9.78
C LEU A 218 15.87 -13.85 -10.29
#